data_AF-A0A5A5RZD8-F1
#
_entry.id   AF-A0A5A5RZD8-F1
#
_cell.length_a   1.000
_cell.length_b   1.000
_cell.length_c   1.000
_cell.angle_alpha   90.00
_cell.angle_beta   90.00
_cell.angle_gamma   90.00
#
_symmetry.space_group_name_H-M   'P 1'
#
loop_
_entity.id
_entity.type
_entity.pdbx_description
1 polymer ?
#
loop_
_entity_poly.entity_id
_entity_poly.type
_entity_poly.pdbx_seq_one_letter_code
_entity_poly.pdbx_strand_id
1 'polypeptide(L)' 'MKCPECKSDHINKNGHRGQKQNYIYVNCGRQFIHSYETNGYSDDVKCICLKM' A
#
# COMPACT_ATOMS: atom_id res chain seq x y z
N MET A 1 11.58 -5.40 1.82
CA MET A 1 10.30 -6.10 1.52
C MET A 1 10.51 -6.89 0.24
N LYS A 2 10.19 -8.18 0.19
CA LYS A 2 10.22 -8.94 -1.07
C LYS A 2 8.90 -8.79 -1.81
N CYS A 3 8.95 -8.62 -3.12
CA CYS A 3 7.75 -8.57 -3.95
C CYS A 3 6.99 -9.91 -3.85
N PRO A 4 5.66 -9.91 -3.64
CA PRO A 4 4.90 -11.16 -3.60
C PRO A 4 4.92 -11.93 -4.93
N GLU A 5 5.04 -11.21 -6.05
CA GLU A 5 4.98 -11.80 -7.39
C GLU A 5 6.36 -12.20 -7.90
N CYS A 6 7.29 -11.24 -8.00
CA CYS A 6 8.60 -11.50 -8.60
C CYS A 6 9.67 -11.93 -7.59
N LYS A 7 9.34 -12.00 -6.29
CA LYS A 7 10.24 -12.36 -5.16
C LYS A 7 11.49 -11.48 -5.01
N SER A 8 11.65 -10.47 -5.86
CA SER A 8 12.73 -9.49 -5.82
C SER A 8 12.61 -8.57 -4.63
N ASP A 9 13.74 -8.22 -4.05
CA ASP A 9 13.91 -7.19 -3.03
C ASP A 9 14.41 -5.86 -3.61
N HIS A 10 14.63 -5.79 -4.92
CA HIS A 10 15.08 -4.58 -5.59
C HIS A 10 13.95 -3.56 -5.73
N ILE A 11 13.99 -2.54 -4.85
CA ILE A 11 12.97 -1.49 -4.72
C ILE A 11 13.61 -0.11 -4.93
N ASN A 12 12.93 0.76 -5.69
CA ASN A 12 13.28 2.17 -5.85
C ASN A 12 12.16 3.10 -5.38
N LYS A 13 12.53 4.34 -5.03
CA LYS A 13 11.56 5.42 -4.80
C LYS A 13 10.91 5.82 -6.13
N ASN A 14 9.58 5.93 -6.15
CA ASN A 14 8.79 6.25 -7.34
C ASN A 14 7.86 7.44 -7.10
N GLY A 15 8.47 8.57 -6.76
CA GLY A 15 7.74 9.81 -6.43
C GLY A 15 6.82 9.64 -5.23
N HIS A 16 5.78 10.46 -5.17
CA HIS A 16 4.79 10.45 -4.09
C HIS A 16 3.40 10.13 -4.65
N ARG A 17 2.62 9.36 -3.88
CA ARG A 17 1.19 9.15 -4.14
C ARG A 17 0.42 9.87 -3.04
N GLY A 18 -0.13 11.05 -3.36
CA GLY A 18 -0.57 12.01 -2.36
C GLY A 18 0.63 12.57 -1.58
N GLN A 19 0.54 12.62 -0.26
CA GLN A 19 1.65 13.07 0.61
C GLN A 19 2.64 11.95 0.97
N LYS A 20 2.39 10.71 0.51
CA LYS A 20 3.15 9.54 0.95
C LYS A 20 4.17 9.11 -0.09
N GLN A 21 5.35 8.71 0.37
CA GLN A 21 6.40 8.15 -0.48
C GLN A 21 5.89 6.87 -1.15
N ASN A 22 5.91 6.86 -2.48
CA ASN A 22 5.61 5.69 -3.29
C ASN A 22 6.91 4.98 -3.69
N TYR A 23 6.84 3.66 -3.82
CA TYR A 23 7.95 2.78 -4.15
C TYR A 23 7.56 1.86 -5.30
N ILE A 24 8.55 1.40 -6.06
CA ILE A 24 8.36 0.47 -7.17
C ILE A 24 9.36 -0.68 -7.08
N TYR A 25 8.87 -1.89 -7.33
CA TYR A 25 9.71 -3.06 -7.57
C TYR A 25 10.24 -3.00 -9.00
N VAL A 26 11.56 -2.86 -9.16
CA VAL A 26 12.17 -2.64 -10.48
C VAL A 26 11.92 -3.81 -11.42
N ASN A 27 11.93 -5.04 -10.89
CA ASN A 27 11.85 -6.25 -11.71
C ASN A 27 10.46 -6.55 -12.27
N CYS A 28 9.38 -6.02 -11.67
CA CYS A 28 8.01 -6.29 -12.13
C CYS A 28 7.13 -5.04 -12.26
N GLY A 29 7.66 -3.87 -11.91
CA GLY A 29 6.93 -2.60 -11.98
C GLY A 29 5.84 -2.41 -10.91
N ARG A 30 5.64 -3.37 -9.99
CA ARG A 30 4.62 -3.26 -8.94
C ARG A 30 4.94 -2.11 -7.99
N GLN A 31 3.94 -1.30 -7.68
CA GLN A 31 4.09 -0.13 -6.83
C GLN A 31 3.41 -0.31 -5.48
N PHE A 32 3.95 0.32 -4.43
CA PHE A 32 3.38 0.31 -3.09
C PHE A 32 3.78 1.57 -2.30
N ILE A 33 2.97 1.90 -1.29
CA ILE A 33 3.29 2.95 -0.31
C ILE A 33 3.73 2.27 0.99
N HIS A 34 4.75 2.80 1.67
CA HIS A 34 5.30 2.17 2.88
C HIS A 34 4.34 2.19 4.07
N SER A 35 3.60 3.29 4.26
CA SER A 35 2.66 3.46 5.36
C SER A 35 1.24 3.62 4.84
N TYR A 36 0.45 2.56 4.95
CA TYR A 36 -0.99 2.67 4.87
C TYR A 36 -1.47 3.12 6.25
N GLU A 37 -1.72 4.42 6.41
CA GLU A 37 -2.53 4.86 7.53
C GLU A 37 -3.92 4.26 7.33
N THR A 38 -4.47 3.65 8.38
CA THR A 38 -5.87 3.25 8.45
C THR A 38 -6.74 4.51 8.56
N ASN A 39 -6.69 5.39 7.56
CA ASN A 39 -7.60 6.52 7.47
C ASN A 39 -8.95 5.95 7.01
N GLY A 40 -9.88 5.84 7.96
CA GLY A 40 -11.21 5.30 7.74
C GLY A 40 -11.89 5.01 9.07
N TYR A 41 -13.18 4.69 9.01
CA TYR A 41 -13.94 4.21 10.15
C TYR A 41 -13.29 2.98 10.79
N SER A 42 -13.38 2.86 12.11
CA SER A 42 -12.99 1.64 12.81
C SER A 42 -13.76 0.45 12.25
N ASP A 43 -13.23 -0.75 12.45
CA ASP A 43 -13.88 -1.97 11.98
C ASP A 43 -15.30 -2.11 12.53
N ASP A 44 -15.51 -1.68 13.78
CA ASP A 44 -16.82 -1.61 14.43
C ASP A 44 -17.81 -0.74 13.66
N VAL A 45 -17.39 0.45 13.24
CA VAL A 45 -18.26 1.38 12.51
C VAL A 45 -18.54 0.88 11.09
N LYS A 46 -17.57 0.23 10.44
CA LYS A 46 -17.82 -0.44 9.14
C LYS A 46 -18.83 -1.57 9.28
N CYS A 47 -18.72 -2.37 10.33
CA CYS A 47 -19.66 -3.44 10.63
C CYS A 47 -21.08 -2.91 10.87
N ILE A 48 -21.22 -1.76 11.52
CA ILE A 48 -22.52 -1.09 11.70
C ILE A 48 -23.09 -0.65 10.34
N CYS A 49 -22.30 0.04 9.50
CA CYS A 49 -22.75 0.51 8.19
C CYS A 49 -23.15 -0.61 7.22
N LEU A 50 -22.54 -1.80 7.33
CA LEU A 50 -22.87 -2.96 6.48
C LEU A 50 -24.13 -3.71 6.93
N LYS A 51 -24.61 -3.47 8.16
CA LYS A 51 -25.79 -4.12 8.74
C LYS A 51 -27.07 -3.30 8.62
N MET A 52 -26.96 -2.03 8.21
CA MET A 52 -28.09 -1.13 7.91
C MET A 52 -28.40 -1.19 6.42
#